data_AF-Q4JG04-F1
#
_entry.id   AF-Q4JG04-F1
#
_cell.length_a   1.000
_cell.length_b   1.000
_cell.length_c   1.000
_cell.angle_alpha   90.00
_cell.angle_beta   90.00
_cell.angle_gamma   90.00
#
_symmetry.space_group_name_H-M   'P 1'
#
loop_
_entity.id
_entity.type
_entity.pdbx_description
1 polymer ?
#
loop_
_entity_poly.entity_id
_entity_poly.type
_entity_poly.pdbx_seq_one_letter_code
_entity_poly.pdbx_strand_id
1 'polypeptide(L)'
;MPVSNGSMMDLPSEYVKIKAHYGGDMLISDLDLALTYTEVCKEVREMCGVRKETPITLKWIDDEGDPCTISSQMELEEAFRIYSRSRHSGLLLHVFPSIPEKPGMPCPGEDKSIYRRGARRWRKLYRVNGHLFQAKRFNRKAYCGHCSERIWGLGRQGYKCINCKLLVHKRCHKLVPLTCQRHMDPVMPSQEPLVDDDKSGEEVELPPEDPEDTDAIPVPFLAHNRKVEKAEDDSEDLKAVVDGIEGIQISQCLGLGDFDLIRVIGRGSYAKVLLVRLKKNEQIYAMKVVKKELVHDDEDIDWVQTEKHVFEQASTNPFLVGLHSCFQTESRLFLVIEYVNGGDLMFHMQRQRKLPEEHARFYAAEICIALNFLHEKGIIYRDLKLDNVLLDQDGHIKLTDYGMCKEGIRPGDTTSTFCGTPNYIAPEILRGEDYGFSVDWWALGVLMFEMMAGRSPFDIITDNPDMNTEEYLFQVILEKPIRIPRSLSVKAASVLKGFLNKDPKERLGCQVQTGFTDIKSHTFFRSIDWDQLEQKQVTPPFKPQITDDYGLENFDTQFTNEPVQLTPDDEDVIKRIDQSEFEGFEYINPLLLSTEETV
;
A
#
# COMPACT_ATOMS: atom_id res chain seq x y z
N MET A 1 9.66 -7.23 -66.07
CA MET A 1 10.06 -8.63 -65.82
C MET A 1 9.70 -8.94 -64.37
N PRO A 2 8.91 -9.98 -64.06
CA PRO A 2 8.73 -10.44 -62.70
C PRO A 2 9.86 -11.40 -62.30
N VAL A 3 10.39 -11.24 -61.08
CA VAL A 3 11.20 -12.28 -60.41
C VAL A 3 10.51 -12.56 -59.09
N SER A 4 10.04 -13.79 -58.92
CA SER A 4 9.50 -14.26 -57.65
C SER A 4 10.63 -14.70 -56.73
N ASN A 5 10.68 -14.17 -55.52
CA ASN A 5 11.13 -14.88 -54.33
C ASN A 5 10.37 -14.28 -53.14
N GLY A 6 9.99 -15.11 -52.18
CA GLY A 6 9.02 -14.74 -51.14
C GLY A 6 9.62 -14.58 -49.75
N SER A 7 8.86 -13.92 -48.89
CA SER A 7 8.71 -14.29 -47.49
C SER A 7 7.24 -14.62 -47.23
N MET A 8 6.97 -15.48 -46.25
CA MET A 8 5.59 -15.78 -45.84
C MET A 8 5.06 -14.69 -44.91
N MET A 9 3.87 -14.18 -45.21
CA MET A 9 2.85 -13.73 -44.25
C MET A 9 3.35 -13.10 -42.93
N ASP A 10 3.87 -11.86 -43.01
CA ASP A 10 3.68 -10.91 -41.90
C ASP A 10 2.22 -10.40 -41.92
N LEU A 11 1.28 -11.30 -41.62
CA LEU A 11 -0.02 -10.91 -41.08
C LEU A 11 0.23 -10.64 -39.59
N PRO A 12 0.08 -9.40 -39.10
CA PRO A 12 0.19 -9.15 -37.67
C PRO A 12 -0.99 -9.83 -36.98
N SER A 13 -0.73 -10.93 -36.27
CA SER A 13 -1.69 -11.48 -35.32
C SER A 13 -1.84 -10.45 -34.18
N GLU A 14 -2.87 -9.60 -34.31
CA GLU A 14 -3.17 -8.62 -33.28
C GLU A 14 -3.65 -9.35 -32.02
N TYR A 15 -2.77 -9.48 -31.04
CA TYR A 15 -3.08 -10.14 -29.77
C TYR A 15 -3.94 -9.22 -28.87
N VAL A 16 -5.10 -9.72 -28.43
CA VAL A 16 -5.90 -9.13 -27.35
C VAL A 16 -5.30 -9.52 -26.01
N LYS A 17 -4.94 -8.52 -25.19
CA LYS A 17 -4.59 -8.76 -23.79
C LYS A 17 -5.88 -8.92 -22.97
N ILE A 18 -6.11 -10.12 -22.44
CA ILE A 18 -7.21 -10.40 -21.51
C ILE A 18 -6.72 -10.26 -20.07
N LYS A 19 -7.60 -9.69 -19.23
CA LYS A 19 -7.48 -9.61 -17.77
C LYS A 19 -8.71 -10.32 -17.18
N ALA A 20 -8.58 -11.58 -16.79
CA ALA A 20 -9.65 -12.36 -16.19
C ALA A 20 -9.59 -12.28 -14.65
N HIS A 21 -10.58 -11.64 -14.04
CA HIS A 21 -10.83 -11.71 -12.61
C HIS A 21 -11.54 -13.03 -12.28
N TYR A 22 -10.94 -13.84 -11.41
CA TYR A 22 -11.50 -15.07 -10.88
C TYR A 22 -10.98 -15.32 -9.46
N GLY A 23 -11.89 -15.52 -8.49
CA GLY A 23 -11.52 -15.88 -7.12
C GLY A 23 -10.64 -14.87 -6.38
N GLY A 24 -10.70 -13.58 -6.75
CA GLY A 24 -9.84 -12.51 -6.20
C GLY A 24 -8.51 -12.29 -6.96
N ASP A 25 -8.05 -13.27 -7.73
CA ASP A 25 -6.91 -13.13 -8.62
C ASP A 25 -7.29 -12.43 -9.93
N MET A 26 -6.32 -11.71 -10.51
CA MET A 26 -6.38 -11.10 -11.83
C MET A 26 -5.39 -11.81 -12.76
N LEU A 27 -5.91 -12.79 -13.49
CA LEU A 27 -5.17 -13.63 -14.42
C LEU A 27 -5.03 -12.91 -15.77
N ILE A 28 -3.80 -12.80 -16.28
CA ILE A 28 -3.48 -11.98 -17.45
C ILE A 28 -2.83 -12.88 -18.50
N SER A 29 -3.38 -12.87 -19.71
CA SER A 29 -2.82 -13.58 -20.87
C SER A 29 -3.06 -12.78 -22.14
N ASP A 30 -2.23 -12.97 -23.15
CA ASP A 30 -2.43 -12.40 -24.48
C ASP A 30 -3.00 -13.52 -25.39
N LEU A 31 -4.18 -13.30 -25.96
CA LEU A 31 -4.90 -14.22 -26.83
C LEU A 31 -4.93 -13.72 -28.28
N ASP A 32 -5.02 -14.62 -29.25
CA ASP A 32 -5.19 -14.26 -30.67
C ASP A 32 -6.62 -13.74 -30.93
N LEU A 33 -6.76 -12.63 -31.66
CA LEU A 33 -8.06 -12.07 -32.06
C LEU A 33 -8.90 -13.02 -32.95
N ALA A 34 -8.28 -14.02 -33.57
CA ALA A 34 -8.97 -15.02 -34.39
C ALA A 34 -9.68 -16.13 -33.58
N LEU A 35 -9.54 -16.19 -32.25
CA LEU A 35 -10.11 -17.24 -31.42
C LEU A 35 -11.64 -17.15 -31.31
N THR A 36 -12.32 -18.28 -31.46
CA THR A 36 -13.77 -18.37 -31.27
C THR A 36 -14.14 -18.30 -29.78
N TYR A 37 -15.39 -17.93 -29.47
CA TYR A 37 -15.96 -17.93 -28.13
C TYR A 37 -15.79 -19.28 -27.41
N THR A 38 -15.91 -20.39 -28.12
CA THR A 38 -15.68 -21.74 -27.59
C THR A 38 -14.23 -21.93 -27.13
N GLU A 39 -13.27 -21.38 -27.86
CA GLU A 39 -11.85 -21.47 -27.56
C GLU A 39 -11.45 -20.48 -26.46
N VAL A 40 -11.97 -19.25 -26.46
CA VAL A 40 -11.82 -18.31 -25.34
C VAL A 40 -12.39 -18.91 -24.05
N CYS A 41 -13.55 -19.57 -24.09
CA CYS A 41 -14.12 -20.28 -22.93
C CYS A 41 -13.30 -21.50 -22.48
N LYS A 42 -12.52 -22.12 -23.37
CA LYS A 42 -11.58 -23.20 -23.02
C LYS A 42 -10.34 -22.62 -22.37
N GLU A 43 -9.77 -21.57 -22.96
CA GLU A 43 -8.54 -20.92 -22.53
C GLU A 43 -8.72 -20.21 -21.17
N VAL A 44 -9.85 -19.53 -20.97
CA VAL A 44 -10.22 -18.92 -19.69
C VAL A 44 -10.47 -19.98 -18.61
N ARG A 45 -11.13 -21.11 -18.91
CA ARG A 45 -11.23 -22.22 -17.94
C ARG A 45 -9.86 -22.72 -17.49
N GLU A 46 -8.96 -22.97 -18.45
CA GLU A 46 -7.64 -23.52 -18.17
C GLU A 46 -6.75 -22.53 -17.41
N MET A 47 -6.85 -21.24 -17.72
CA MET A 47 -6.21 -20.16 -16.98
C MET A 47 -6.75 -20.01 -15.55
N CYS A 48 -8.06 -20.20 -15.34
CA CYS A 48 -8.72 -20.10 -14.03
C CYS A 48 -8.73 -21.41 -13.22
N GLY A 49 -8.18 -22.51 -13.75
CA GLY A 49 -8.21 -23.83 -13.10
C GLY A 49 -9.61 -24.47 -13.01
N VAL A 50 -10.58 -24.01 -13.80
CA VAL A 50 -11.98 -24.49 -13.79
C VAL A 50 -12.08 -25.81 -14.57
N ARG A 51 -12.80 -26.80 -14.02
CA ARG A 51 -12.99 -28.11 -14.67
C ARG A 51 -13.74 -27.97 -16.00
N LYS A 52 -13.43 -28.83 -16.98
CA LYS A 52 -14.02 -28.77 -18.33
C LYS A 52 -15.54 -28.91 -18.33
N GLU A 53 -16.09 -29.81 -17.50
CA GLU A 53 -17.55 -29.98 -17.38
C GLU A 53 -18.25 -28.80 -16.68
N THR A 54 -17.54 -27.98 -15.89
CA THR A 54 -18.16 -26.87 -15.17
C THR A 54 -18.58 -25.78 -16.18
N PRO A 55 -19.84 -25.29 -16.13
CA PRO A 55 -20.25 -24.16 -16.93
C PRO A 55 -19.56 -22.88 -16.44
N ILE A 56 -19.32 -21.94 -17.34
CA ILE A 56 -18.81 -20.61 -16.97
C ILE A 56 -19.71 -19.54 -17.56
N THR A 57 -19.81 -18.41 -16.86
CA THR A 57 -20.31 -17.15 -17.42
C THR A 57 -19.15 -16.16 -17.47
N LEU A 58 -18.97 -15.53 -18.63
CA LEU A 58 -18.02 -14.43 -18.81
C LEU A 58 -18.78 -13.12 -18.83
N LYS A 59 -18.36 -12.15 -18.01
CA LYS A 59 -18.85 -10.76 -18.09
C LYS A 59 -17.69 -9.83 -18.40
N TRP A 60 -17.66 -9.28 -19.61
CA TRP A 60 -16.76 -8.20 -19.98
C TRP A 60 -17.21 -6.90 -19.30
N ILE A 61 -16.25 -6.13 -18.79
CA ILE A 61 -16.50 -4.82 -18.18
C ILE A 61 -16.16 -3.74 -19.21
N ASP A 62 -17.17 -2.96 -19.58
CA ASP A 62 -17.04 -1.94 -20.62
C ASP A 62 -16.39 -0.64 -20.13
N ASP A 63 -16.29 0.34 -21.04
CA ASP A 63 -15.61 1.62 -20.82
C ASP A 63 -16.37 2.52 -19.80
N GLU A 64 -17.66 2.25 -19.53
CA GLU A 64 -18.47 2.94 -18.51
C GLU A 64 -18.45 2.20 -17.16
N GLY A 65 -17.92 0.97 -17.15
CA GLY A 65 -17.75 0.12 -15.96
C GLY A 65 -18.85 -0.92 -15.78
N ASP A 66 -19.80 -1.05 -16.71
CA ASP A 66 -20.93 -1.98 -16.56
C ASP A 66 -20.62 -3.40 -17.10
N PRO A 67 -21.21 -4.47 -16.51
CA PRO A 67 -20.84 -5.85 -16.78
C PRO A 67 -21.66 -6.50 -17.92
N CYS A 68 -21.22 -6.29 -19.16
CA CYS A 68 -21.74 -6.94 -20.36
C CYS A 68 -21.46 -8.46 -20.38
N THR A 69 -22.50 -9.30 -20.46
CA THR A 69 -22.32 -10.78 -20.53
C THR A 69 -21.93 -11.21 -21.93
N ILE A 70 -20.87 -12.03 -22.05
CA ILE A 70 -20.50 -12.70 -23.31
C ILE A 70 -21.02 -14.14 -23.24
N SER A 71 -21.99 -14.48 -24.09
CA SER A 71 -22.63 -15.79 -24.19
C SER A 71 -22.49 -16.45 -25.57
N SER A 72 -22.04 -15.69 -26.57
CA SER A 72 -22.03 -16.05 -27.99
C SER A 72 -20.81 -15.46 -28.73
N GLN A 73 -20.55 -15.98 -29.94
CA GLN A 73 -19.50 -15.48 -30.83
C GLN A 73 -19.69 -13.99 -31.17
N MET A 74 -20.92 -13.56 -31.44
CA MET A 74 -21.25 -12.18 -31.82
C MET A 74 -20.96 -11.17 -30.70
N GLU A 75 -21.22 -11.55 -29.44
CA GLU A 75 -20.92 -10.71 -28.27
C GLU A 75 -19.41 -10.63 -27.99
N LEU A 76 -18.65 -11.70 -28.28
CA LEU A 76 -17.18 -11.68 -28.19
C LEU A 76 -16.58 -10.79 -29.28
N GLU A 77 -17.04 -10.90 -30.52
CA GLU A 77 -16.59 -10.07 -31.64
C GLU A 77 -16.88 -8.59 -31.39
N GLU A 78 -18.02 -8.25 -30.81
CA GLU A 78 -18.36 -6.88 -30.43
C GLU A 78 -17.48 -6.35 -29.29
N ALA A 79 -17.23 -7.15 -28.24
CA ALA A 79 -16.31 -6.79 -27.16
C ALA A 79 -14.87 -6.58 -27.67
N PHE A 80 -14.40 -7.44 -28.58
CA PHE A 80 -13.13 -7.27 -29.29
C PHE A 80 -13.13 -5.99 -30.15
N ARG A 81 -14.21 -5.70 -30.88
CA ARG A 81 -14.34 -4.49 -31.73
C ARG A 81 -14.31 -3.19 -30.92
N ILE A 82 -14.91 -3.19 -29.72
CA ILE A 82 -14.88 -2.05 -28.80
C ILE A 82 -13.46 -1.88 -28.23
N TYR A 83 -12.84 -2.96 -27.72
CA TYR A 83 -11.44 -2.94 -27.31
C TYR A 83 -10.48 -2.47 -28.42
N SER A 84 -10.72 -2.82 -29.69
CA SER A 84 -9.89 -2.38 -30.82
C SER A 84 -9.90 -0.86 -31.03
N ARG A 85 -10.91 -0.13 -30.51
CA ARG A 85 -10.91 1.34 -30.43
C ARG A 85 -10.16 1.85 -29.20
N SER A 86 -10.41 1.27 -28.01
CA SER A 86 -9.88 1.81 -26.75
C SER A 86 -8.41 1.42 -26.48
N ARG A 87 -7.94 0.23 -26.93
CA ARG A 87 -6.56 -0.36 -26.94
C ARG A 87 -5.70 -0.31 -25.66
N HIS A 88 -5.90 0.61 -24.73
CA HIS A 88 -4.97 0.90 -23.63
C HIS A 88 -5.22 0.02 -22.39
N SER A 89 -6.47 -0.38 -22.14
CA SER A 89 -6.89 -1.10 -20.93
C SER A 89 -6.70 -2.62 -20.99
N GLY A 90 -6.93 -3.27 -22.13
CA GLY A 90 -7.05 -4.73 -22.23
C GLY A 90 -8.42 -5.23 -21.79
N LEU A 91 -8.90 -6.33 -22.38
CA LEU A 91 -10.25 -6.85 -22.16
C LEU A 91 -10.40 -7.39 -20.73
N LEU A 92 -11.12 -6.66 -19.87
CA LEU A 92 -11.40 -7.06 -18.50
C LEU A 92 -12.63 -7.99 -18.46
N LEU A 93 -12.42 -9.23 -18.04
CA LEU A 93 -13.47 -10.25 -17.88
C LEU A 93 -13.62 -10.61 -16.40
N HIS A 94 -14.84 -10.58 -15.86
CA HIS A 94 -15.18 -11.34 -14.65
C HIS A 94 -15.63 -12.74 -15.05
N VAL A 95 -15.06 -13.75 -14.38
CA VAL A 95 -15.31 -15.18 -14.67
C VAL A 95 -16.07 -15.79 -13.50
N PHE A 96 -17.26 -16.33 -13.78
CA PHE A 96 -18.08 -17.03 -12.79
C PHE A 96 -18.18 -18.52 -13.15
N PRO A 97 -17.88 -19.46 -12.22
CA PRO A 97 -17.95 -20.90 -12.48
C PRO A 97 -19.40 -21.43 -12.34
N SER A 98 -20.35 -20.68 -12.88
CA SER A 98 -21.79 -20.83 -12.71
C SER A 98 -22.54 -20.20 -13.89
N ILE A 99 -23.86 -20.46 -13.97
CA ILE A 99 -24.79 -19.80 -14.89
C ILE A 99 -25.78 -19.00 -14.02
N PRO A 100 -26.16 -17.75 -14.36
CA PRO A 100 -27.29 -17.09 -13.72
C PRO A 100 -28.59 -17.84 -14.02
N GLU A 101 -29.54 -17.90 -13.07
CA GLU A 101 -30.81 -18.66 -13.24
C GLU A 101 -31.60 -18.26 -14.50
N LYS A 102 -31.47 -17.00 -14.93
CA LYS A 102 -32.17 -16.42 -16.07
C LYS A 102 -31.24 -15.41 -16.78
N PRO A 103 -31.36 -15.21 -18.09
CA PRO A 103 -30.66 -14.14 -18.80
C PRO A 103 -30.88 -12.78 -18.12
N GLY A 104 -29.81 -11.98 -17.99
CA GLY A 104 -29.83 -10.67 -17.33
C GLY A 104 -29.77 -10.68 -15.80
N MET A 105 -29.86 -11.85 -15.14
CA MET A 105 -29.60 -11.94 -13.69
C MET A 105 -28.10 -11.90 -13.36
N PRO A 106 -27.73 -11.50 -12.12
CA PRO A 106 -26.38 -11.73 -11.62
C PRO A 106 -26.09 -13.23 -11.46
N CYS A 107 -24.83 -13.62 -11.65
CA CYS A 107 -24.36 -14.97 -11.37
C CYS A 107 -24.36 -15.26 -9.85
N PRO A 108 -24.50 -16.53 -9.43
CA PRO A 108 -24.18 -16.92 -8.06
C PRO A 108 -22.76 -16.47 -7.68
N GLY A 109 -22.63 -15.64 -6.64
CA GLY A 109 -21.38 -15.01 -6.20
C GLY A 109 -21.08 -13.61 -6.79
N GLU A 110 -21.95 -13.05 -7.63
CA GLU A 110 -21.74 -11.73 -8.26
C GLU A 110 -22.14 -10.56 -7.34
N ASP A 111 -21.14 -9.95 -6.68
CA ASP A 111 -21.29 -8.68 -5.98
C ASP A 111 -21.33 -7.50 -6.97
N LYS A 112 -22.50 -6.88 -7.12
CA LYS A 112 -22.74 -5.74 -8.01
C LYS A 112 -21.99 -4.46 -7.59
N SER A 113 -21.48 -4.37 -6.36
CA SER A 113 -20.74 -3.18 -5.89
C SER A 113 -19.32 -3.09 -6.44
N ILE A 114 -18.76 -4.20 -6.95
CA ILE A 114 -17.40 -4.24 -7.51
C ILE A 114 -17.28 -3.32 -8.73
N TYR A 115 -18.30 -3.31 -9.59
CA TYR A 115 -18.26 -2.70 -10.92
C TYR A 115 -18.10 -1.17 -10.90
N ARG A 116 -18.59 -0.49 -9.85
CA ARG A 116 -18.57 0.99 -9.75
C ARG A 116 -17.50 1.56 -8.81
N ARG A 117 -16.49 0.79 -8.39
CA ARG A 117 -15.42 1.28 -7.47
C ARG A 117 -14.01 0.91 -7.94
N GLY A 118 -13.37 1.81 -8.67
CA GLY A 118 -12.07 1.64 -9.34
C GLY A 118 -10.81 1.48 -8.47
N ALA A 119 -10.93 1.08 -7.20
CA ALA A 119 -9.83 1.05 -6.23
C ALA A 119 -9.45 -0.35 -5.68
N ARG A 120 -10.04 -1.44 -6.18
CA ARG A 120 -9.61 -2.81 -5.78
C ARG A 120 -8.27 -3.21 -6.42
N ARG A 121 -7.29 -3.53 -5.57
CA ARG A 121 -5.90 -3.78 -5.97
C ARG A 121 -5.62 -5.28 -6.20
N TRP A 122 -6.25 -5.85 -7.22
CA TRP A 122 -6.20 -7.29 -7.52
C TRP A 122 -4.77 -7.86 -7.67
N ARG A 123 -4.56 -9.10 -7.23
CA ARG A 123 -3.30 -9.86 -7.39
C ARG A 123 -3.09 -10.23 -8.85
N LYS A 124 -2.11 -9.62 -9.52
CA LYS A 124 -1.85 -9.80 -10.96
C LYS A 124 -0.92 -11.00 -11.23
N LEU A 125 -1.45 -11.99 -11.96
CA LEU A 125 -0.78 -13.24 -12.32
C LEU A 125 -0.73 -13.37 -13.85
N TYR A 126 0.46 -13.51 -14.43
CA TYR A 126 0.65 -13.53 -15.89
C TYR A 126 0.87 -14.96 -16.41
N ARG A 127 -0.02 -15.46 -17.29
CA ARG A 127 0.09 -16.78 -17.91
C ARG A 127 0.94 -16.71 -19.18
N VAL A 128 2.09 -17.39 -19.20
CA VAL A 128 2.96 -17.50 -20.40
C VAL A 128 3.57 -18.90 -20.47
N ASN A 129 3.41 -19.63 -21.57
CA ASN A 129 3.99 -20.97 -21.80
C ASN A 129 3.80 -21.93 -20.61
N GLY A 130 2.58 -21.93 -20.04
CA GLY A 130 2.21 -22.72 -18.86
C GLY A 130 2.72 -22.19 -17.52
N HIS A 131 3.66 -21.25 -17.48
CA HIS A 131 4.07 -20.56 -16.26
C HIS A 131 2.97 -19.60 -15.81
N LEU A 132 2.87 -19.41 -14.49
CA LEU A 132 2.00 -18.41 -13.89
C LEU A 132 2.85 -17.45 -13.05
N PHE A 133 3.17 -16.31 -13.64
CA PHE A 133 4.17 -15.36 -13.17
C PHE A 133 3.56 -14.28 -12.26
N GLN A 134 4.01 -14.20 -11.00
CA GLN A 134 3.70 -13.09 -10.09
C GLN A 134 4.86 -12.08 -10.06
N ALA A 135 4.55 -10.79 -10.06
CA ALA A 135 5.58 -9.75 -9.92
C ALA A 135 6.06 -9.62 -8.48
N LYS A 136 7.38 -9.64 -8.23
CA LYS A 136 7.98 -9.50 -6.89
C LYS A 136 9.25 -8.62 -6.93
N ARG A 137 9.65 -8.06 -5.78
CA ARG A 137 11.01 -7.55 -5.54
C ARG A 137 11.96 -8.74 -5.36
N PHE A 138 13.25 -8.59 -5.69
CA PHE A 138 14.28 -9.59 -5.42
C PHE A 138 15.50 -8.99 -4.71
N ASN A 139 16.25 -9.83 -4.00
CA ASN A 139 17.48 -9.44 -3.34
C ASN A 139 18.67 -9.37 -4.32
N ARG A 140 19.83 -8.91 -3.85
CA ARG A 140 21.04 -8.67 -4.66
C ARG A 140 21.63 -9.91 -5.36
N LYS A 141 21.11 -11.13 -5.13
CA LYS A 141 21.59 -12.40 -5.70
C LYS A 141 20.67 -13.02 -6.79
N ALA A 142 19.58 -12.38 -7.21
CA ALA A 142 18.69 -12.96 -8.22
C ALA A 142 19.19 -12.80 -9.67
N TYR A 143 19.03 -13.84 -10.49
CA TYR A 143 19.40 -13.89 -11.91
C TYR A 143 18.20 -14.36 -12.77
N CYS A 144 18.16 -13.93 -14.03
CA CYS A 144 17.08 -14.24 -14.96
C CYS A 144 17.34 -15.54 -15.71
N GLY A 145 16.51 -16.57 -15.51
CA GLY A 145 16.58 -17.87 -16.19
C GLY A 145 16.23 -17.86 -17.70
N HIS A 146 16.42 -16.73 -18.38
CA HIS A 146 16.30 -16.57 -19.82
C HIS A 146 17.58 -15.96 -20.42
N CYS A 147 18.04 -14.80 -19.92
CA CYS A 147 19.26 -14.13 -20.41
C CYS A 147 20.48 -14.28 -19.50
N SER A 148 20.35 -14.97 -18.36
CA SER A 148 21.38 -15.15 -17.32
C SER A 148 21.95 -13.87 -16.69
N GLU A 149 21.47 -12.68 -17.05
CA GLU A 149 21.81 -11.42 -16.38
C GLU A 149 21.14 -11.34 -14.99
N ARG A 150 21.73 -10.55 -14.08
CA ARG A 150 21.13 -10.22 -12.78
C ARG A 150 19.77 -9.54 -12.96
N ILE A 151 18.80 -9.86 -12.10
CA ILE A 151 17.55 -9.10 -11.98
C ILE A 151 17.78 -7.96 -10.98
N TRP A 152 17.68 -6.72 -11.43
CA TRP A 152 17.86 -5.51 -10.62
C TRP A 152 16.99 -4.36 -11.15
N GLY A 153 16.81 -3.31 -10.34
CA GLY A 153 15.95 -2.16 -10.62
C GLY A 153 15.07 -1.78 -9.41
N LEU A 154 14.16 -0.83 -9.61
CA LEU A 154 13.26 -0.32 -8.57
C LEU A 154 11.85 -0.93 -8.69
N GLY A 155 11.13 -1.00 -7.57
CA GLY A 155 9.83 -1.67 -7.48
C GLY A 155 9.91 -3.19 -7.71
N ARG A 156 8.81 -3.82 -8.15
CA ARG A 156 8.76 -5.26 -8.46
C ARG A 156 9.59 -5.55 -9.73
N GLN A 157 10.89 -5.85 -9.56
CA GLN A 157 11.93 -5.89 -10.60
C GLN A 157 11.68 -6.92 -11.71
N GLY A 158 11.05 -8.04 -11.37
CA GLY A 158 10.81 -9.12 -12.31
C GLY A 158 9.62 -9.98 -11.89
N TYR A 159 9.55 -11.14 -12.52
CA TYR A 159 8.51 -12.13 -12.32
C TYR A 159 9.09 -13.42 -11.73
N LYS A 160 8.36 -14.02 -10.78
CA LYS A 160 8.59 -15.35 -10.24
C LYS A 160 7.41 -16.24 -10.63
N CYS A 161 7.68 -17.38 -11.27
CA CYS A 161 6.63 -18.36 -11.54
C CYS A 161 6.16 -18.97 -10.20
N ILE A 162 4.89 -18.87 -9.84
CA ILE A 162 4.42 -19.38 -8.54
C ILE A 162 4.52 -20.91 -8.45
N ASN A 163 4.50 -21.59 -9.61
CA ASN A 163 4.62 -23.04 -9.73
C ASN A 163 6.08 -23.50 -9.59
N CYS A 164 6.90 -23.35 -10.63
CA CYS A 164 8.29 -23.84 -10.68
C CYS A 164 9.34 -22.87 -10.13
N LYS A 165 8.93 -21.75 -9.52
CA LYS A 165 9.79 -20.72 -8.89
C LYS A 165 10.77 -19.98 -9.82
N LEU A 166 10.82 -20.30 -11.12
CA LEU A 166 11.62 -19.64 -12.16
C LEU A 166 11.54 -18.10 -12.07
N LEU A 167 12.71 -17.47 -12.07
CA LEU A 167 12.89 -16.01 -11.99
C LEU A 167 13.25 -15.42 -13.36
N VAL A 168 12.57 -14.35 -13.77
CA VAL A 168 12.87 -13.63 -15.03
C VAL A 168 12.64 -12.11 -14.91
N HIS A 169 13.32 -11.29 -15.72
CA HIS A 169 12.96 -9.87 -15.85
C HIS A 169 11.56 -9.70 -16.44
N LYS A 170 10.93 -8.56 -16.16
CA LYS A 170 9.70 -8.12 -16.85
C LYS A 170 9.82 -8.17 -18.37
N ARG A 171 10.99 -7.81 -18.93
CA ARG A 171 11.25 -7.88 -20.39
C ARG A 171 11.38 -9.31 -20.95
N CYS A 172 11.73 -10.30 -20.11
CA CYS A 172 12.08 -11.64 -20.57
C CYS A 172 10.97 -12.69 -20.42
N HIS A 173 9.92 -12.46 -19.62
CA HIS A 173 8.88 -13.49 -19.37
C HIS A 173 8.21 -14.02 -20.64
N LYS A 174 7.95 -13.17 -21.64
CA LYS A 174 7.40 -13.55 -22.95
C LYS A 174 8.35 -14.38 -23.83
N LEU A 175 9.65 -14.40 -23.50
CA LEU A 175 10.70 -15.04 -24.28
C LEU A 175 11.08 -16.42 -23.74
N VAL A 176 10.55 -16.84 -22.58
CA VAL A 176 10.86 -18.13 -21.94
C VAL A 176 10.39 -19.29 -22.83
N PRO A 177 11.30 -20.09 -23.42
CA PRO A 177 10.92 -21.12 -24.40
C PRO A 177 10.46 -22.42 -23.74
N LEU A 178 10.86 -22.65 -22.49
CA LEU A 178 10.57 -23.87 -21.72
C LEU A 178 9.17 -23.81 -21.11
N THR A 179 8.32 -24.79 -21.41
CA THR A 179 7.00 -24.93 -20.78
C THR A 179 7.13 -25.22 -19.28
N CYS A 180 6.21 -24.71 -18.45
CA CYS A 180 6.25 -24.91 -16.99
C CYS A 180 6.02 -26.38 -16.57
N GLN A 181 7.09 -27.16 -16.48
CA GLN A 181 7.08 -28.48 -15.84
C GLN A 181 7.39 -28.34 -14.33
N ARG A 182 6.92 -29.29 -13.51
CA ARG A 182 6.97 -29.19 -12.03
C ARG A 182 8.35 -29.44 -11.40
N HIS A 183 9.39 -29.70 -12.19
CA HIS A 183 10.76 -29.83 -11.74
C HIS A 183 11.69 -28.98 -12.60
N MET A 184 12.44 -28.08 -11.95
CA MET A 184 13.90 -27.98 -11.99
C MET A 184 14.31 -26.81 -11.09
N ASP A 185 15.18 -27.07 -10.10
CA ASP A 185 16.05 -26.03 -9.55
C ASP A 185 17.32 -25.97 -10.40
N PRO A 186 17.53 -24.95 -11.25
CA PRO A 186 18.82 -24.68 -11.83
C PRO A 186 19.67 -23.95 -10.78
N VAL A 187 20.22 -24.71 -9.83
CA VAL A 187 21.37 -24.23 -9.05
C VAL A 187 22.47 -23.89 -10.05
N MET A 188 22.78 -22.60 -10.20
CA MET A 188 23.93 -22.14 -10.98
C MET A 188 25.21 -22.53 -10.25
N PRO A 189 26.04 -23.43 -10.79
CA PRO A 189 27.34 -23.75 -10.22
C PRO A 189 28.41 -22.74 -10.69
N SER A 190 29.63 -22.89 -10.17
CA SER A 190 30.86 -22.18 -10.57
C SER A 190 30.94 -20.66 -10.32
N GLN A 191 31.43 -20.30 -9.13
CA GLN A 191 32.54 -19.35 -9.00
C GLN A 191 33.48 -19.79 -7.89
N GLU A 192 34.43 -20.66 -8.24
CA GLU A 192 35.70 -20.82 -7.52
C GLU A 192 36.83 -20.72 -8.56
N PRO A 193 37.99 -20.21 -8.13
CA PRO A 193 39.10 -21.15 -8.00
C PRO A 193 39.80 -21.01 -6.65
N LEU A 194 39.78 -22.09 -5.87
CA LEU A 194 40.90 -22.49 -5.04
C LEU A 194 41.41 -23.84 -5.55
N VAL A 195 42.72 -24.06 -5.40
CA VAL A 195 43.43 -25.20 -5.98
C VAL A 195 43.80 -26.15 -4.86
N ASP A 196 43.63 -27.45 -5.12
CA ASP A 196 44.14 -28.60 -4.36
C ASP A 196 43.54 -28.79 -2.93
N ASP A 197 43.14 -29.98 -2.49
CA ASP A 197 43.19 -31.31 -3.14
C ASP A 197 42.07 -32.27 -2.65
N ASP A 198 42.04 -33.45 -3.28
CA ASP A 198 41.33 -34.71 -2.95
C ASP A 198 41.41 -35.17 -1.46
N LYS A 199 40.58 -36.08 -0.92
CA LYS A 199 39.46 -36.89 -1.48
C LYS A 199 38.46 -37.35 -0.41
N SER A 200 37.39 -38.01 -0.85
CA SER A 200 36.51 -38.86 -0.03
C SER A 200 37.27 -40.02 0.64
N GLY A 201 36.93 -40.35 1.89
CA GLY A 201 37.53 -41.48 2.60
C GLY A 201 36.80 -42.82 2.43
N GLU A 202 37.47 -43.89 2.83
CA GLU A 202 36.88 -45.13 3.38
C GLU A 202 37.89 -45.77 4.36
N GLU A 203 37.48 -46.79 5.11
CA GLU A 203 37.99 -47.08 6.46
C GLU A 203 39.25 -47.99 6.59
N VAL A 204 39.96 -47.80 7.73
CA VAL A 204 40.70 -48.81 8.55
C VAL A 204 42.14 -49.27 8.19
N GLU A 205 43.05 -48.99 9.15
CA GLU A 205 44.29 -49.69 9.61
C GLU A 205 45.38 -50.21 8.64
N LEU A 206 46.70 -50.19 8.90
CA LEU A 206 47.65 -49.47 9.81
C LEU A 206 49.11 -49.75 9.22
N PRO A 207 50.27 -49.36 9.81
CA PRO A 207 51.51 -48.99 9.08
C PRO A 207 52.65 -50.06 9.27
N PRO A 208 53.97 -49.81 9.14
CA PRO A 208 54.72 -48.60 8.71
C PRO A 208 55.90 -48.84 7.73
N GLU A 209 56.63 -47.77 7.36
CA GLU A 209 58.11 -47.66 7.52
C GLU A 209 58.60 -46.20 7.33
N ASP A 210 59.85 -45.93 7.73
CA ASP A 210 60.51 -44.64 8.08
C ASP A 210 61.88 -44.53 7.33
N PRO A 211 62.77 -43.51 7.49
CA PRO A 211 62.68 -42.10 7.93
C PRO A 211 63.55 -41.16 7.01
N GLU A 212 64.27 -40.17 7.61
CA GLU A 212 65.36 -39.30 7.05
C GLU A 212 64.95 -38.14 6.11
N ASP A 213 65.52 -36.91 6.15
CA ASP A 213 66.26 -36.07 7.15
C ASP A 213 66.46 -34.66 6.50
N THR A 214 66.73 -33.47 7.09
CA THR A 214 66.89 -32.83 8.43
C THR A 214 66.49 -31.31 8.24
N ASP A 215 66.67 -30.25 9.04
CA ASP A 215 67.36 -29.89 10.31
C ASP A 215 66.65 -28.70 11.03
N ALA A 216 67.11 -28.36 12.25
CA ALA A 216 67.05 -27.13 13.05
C ALA A 216 65.87 -26.10 12.93
N ILE A 217 65.05 -25.73 13.94
CA ILE A 217 65.21 -25.48 15.42
C ILE A 217 65.84 -24.09 15.73
N PRO A 218 65.38 -23.26 16.72
CA PRO A 218 64.50 -23.52 17.89
C PRO A 218 63.17 -22.69 17.98
N VAL A 219 62.05 -23.11 18.59
CA VAL A 219 61.66 -23.30 20.04
C VAL A 219 61.98 -22.15 21.03
N PRO A 220 61.16 -21.89 22.10
CA PRO A 220 60.14 -22.75 22.67
C PRO A 220 58.72 -22.18 22.95
N PHE A 221 57.82 -23.14 23.01
CA PHE A 221 56.52 -23.17 23.70
C PHE A 221 56.60 -22.73 25.17
N LEU A 222 55.56 -22.07 25.69
CA LEU A 222 55.29 -22.06 27.13
C LEU A 222 53.77 -22.05 27.40
N ALA A 223 53.22 -23.21 27.72
CA ALA A 223 51.86 -23.29 28.24
C ALA A 223 51.81 -22.69 29.64
N HIS A 224 50.83 -21.83 29.90
CA HIS A 224 50.47 -21.41 31.25
C HIS A 224 48.97 -21.52 31.46
N ASN A 225 48.59 -22.54 32.25
CA ASN A 225 47.30 -22.58 32.90
C ASN A 225 47.13 -21.31 33.73
N ARG A 226 46.28 -20.39 33.28
CA ARG A 226 45.73 -19.35 34.15
C ARG A 226 44.22 -19.43 34.11
N LYS A 227 43.65 -19.52 35.31
CA LYS A 227 42.21 -19.57 35.55
C LYS A 227 41.53 -18.43 34.77
N VAL A 228 40.54 -18.77 33.96
CA VAL A 228 39.40 -17.86 33.83
C VAL A 228 38.60 -18.09 35.11
N GLU A 229 38.54 -17.06 35.94
CA GLU A 229 37.80 -17.09 37.20
C GLU A 229 36.29 -16.98 36.91
N LYS A 230 35.45 -17.36 37.88
CA LYS A 230 34.01 -17.16 37.74
C LYS A 230 33.73 -15.66 37.73
N ALA A 231 33.17 -15.15 36.63
CA ALA A 231 31.93 -14.39 36.75
C ALA A 231 30.81 -15.46 36.80
N GLU A 232 29.92 -15.56 37.79
CA GLU A 232 29.27 -14.49 38.56
C GLU A 232 28.44 -13.57 37.65
N ASP A 233 27.55 -14.21 36.89
CA ASP A 233 26.09 -13.97 36.93
C ASP A 233 25.61 -12.53 37.22
N ASP A 234 26.05 -11.56 36.40
CA ASP A 234 25.50 -10.20 36.33
C ASP A 234 24.06 -10.18 35.73
N SER A 235 23.16 -11.03 36.24
CA SER A 235 21.74 -11.10 35.81
C SER A 235 20.74 -10.50 36.82
N GLU A 236 21.20 -10.00 37.97
CA GLU A 236 20.33 -9.43 39.02
C GLU A 236 19.92 -7.96 38.75
N ASP A 237 20.73 -7.17 38.03
CA ASP A 237 20.47 -5.74 37.77
C ASP A 237 19.34 -5.45 36.75
N LEU A 238 18.65 -6.49 36.24
CA LEU A 238 17.39 -6.34 35.49
C LEU A 238 16.13 -6.86 36.22
N LYS A 239 16.25 -7.33 37.48
CA LYS A 239 15.10 -7.80 38.27
C LYS A 239 14.57 -6.78 39.28
N ALA A 240 15.40 -5.81 39.71
CA ALA A 240 15.06 -4.85 40.76
C ALA A 240 14.04 -3.74 40.39
N VAL A 241 13.39 -3.83 39.22
CA VAL A 241 12.42 -2.82 38.72
C VAL A 241 11.01 -3.42 38.49
N VAL A 242 10.80 -4.70 38.83
CA VAL A 242 9.51 -5.40 38.60
C VAL A 242 8.72 -5.69 39.89
N ASP A 243 9.40 -5.76 41.05
CA ASP A 243 8.79 -5.98 42.38
C ASP A 243 8.07 -4.72 42.95
N GLY A 244 7.34 -3.99 42.09
CA GLY A 244 6.62 -2.76 42.42
C GLY A 244 5.17 -2.69 41.91
N ILE A 245 4.68 -3.71 41.18
CA ILE A 245 3.33 -3.72 40.59
C ILE A 245 2.57 -5.02 40.95
N GLU A 246 2.67 -5.46 42.20
CA GLU A 246 1.70 -6.40 42.79
C GLU A 246 0.34 -5.69 43.00
N GLY A 247 -0.45 -5.56 41.94
CA GLY A 247 -1.79 -4.97 42.05
C GLY A 247 -2.60 -4.82 40.77
N ILE A 248 -1.95 -4.64 39.60
CA ILE A 248 -2.68 -4.45 38.34
C ILE A 248 -2.97 -5.80 37.69
N GLN A 249 -4.20 -6.31 37.91
CA GLN A 249 -4.77 -7.27 36.98
C GLN A 249 -5.01 -6.56 35.64
N ILE A 250 -4.23 -6.88 34.61
CA ILE A 250 -4.50 -6.43 33.24
C ILE A 250 -5.79 -7.10 32.78
N SER A 251 -6.91 -6.41 32.98
CA SER A 251 -8.25 -7.00 32.92
C SER A 251 -8.78 -7.07 31.49
N GLN A 252 -8.82 -8.29 30.93
CA GLN A 252 -9.50 -8.67 29.69
C GLN A 252 -9.04 -7.93 28.42
N CYS A 253 -8.46 -8.70 27.47
CA CYS A 253 -8.33 -8.23 26.09
C CYS A 253 -9.72 -7.91 25.52
N LEU A 254 -9.91 -6.67 25.06
CA LEU A 254 -11.14 -6.22 24.42
C LEU A 254 -11.39 -7.01 23.12
N GLY A 255 -12.63 -7.41 22.88
CA GLY A 255 -13.06 -8.07 21.66
C GLY A 255 -14.33 -7.45 21.09
N LEU A 256 -14.80 -7.99 19.95
CA LEU A 256 -15.96 -7.44 19.24
C LEU A 256 -17.26 -7.43 20.08
N GLY A 257 -17.36 -8.31 21.10
CA GLY A 257 -18.51 -8.36 22.00
C GLY A 257 -18.64 -7.14 22.91
N ASP A 258 -17.53 -6.47 23.24
CA ASP A 258 -17.48 -5.33 24.17
C ASP A 258 -17.93 -4.02 23.53
N PHE A 259 -18.15 -4.01 22.21
CA PHE A 259 -18.59 -2.84 21.45
C PHE A 259 -20.02 -2.98 20.94
N ASP A 260 -20.74 -1.86 20.87
CA ASP A 260 -21.95 -1.73 20.06
C ASP A 260 -21.65 -0.98 18.76
N LEU A 261 -22.11 -1.54 17.64
CA LEU A 261 -21.92 -0.97 16.31
C LEU A 261 -23.05 0.04 16.03
N ILE A 262 -22.73 1.33 15.97
CA ILE A 262 -23.73 2.41 15.87
C ILE A 262 -24.00 2.80 14.41
N ARG A 263 -22.96 2.97 13.59
CA ARG A 263 -23.07 3.44 12.20
C ARG A 263 -21.88 3.00 11.35
N VAL A 264 -22.05 3.07 10.03
CA VAL A 264 -20.91 3.02 9.08
C VAL A 264 -20.57 4.47 8.74
N ILE A 265 -19.30 4.86 8.87
CA ILE A 265 -18.86 6.25 8.67
C ILE A 265 -17.86 6.41 7.53
N GLY A 266 -17.25 5.33 7.04
CA GLY A 266 -16.35 5.39 5.88
C GLY A 266 -15.96 4.02 5.32
N ARG A 267 -15.32 4.04 4.15
CA ARG A 267 -14.64 2.89 3.54
C ARG A 267 -13.37 3.33 2.81
N GLY A 268 -12.25 2.72 3.16
CA GLY A 268 -11.04 2.73 2.34
C GLY A 268 -11.01 1.53 1.37
N SER A 269 -9.90 1.39 0.63
CA SER A 269 -9.70 0.28 -0.32
C SER A 269 -9.67 -1.11 0.35
N TYR A 270 -9.23 -1.17 1.61
CA TYR A 270 -9.01 -2.39 2.39
C TYR A 270 -9.85 -2.49 3.67
N ALA A 271 -10.50 -1.40 4.08
CA ALA A 271 -11.13 -1.26 5.39
C ALA A 271 -12.56 -0.69 5.33
N LYS A 272 -13.43 -1.17 6.21
CA LYS A 272 -14.72 -0.52 6.55
C LYS A 272 -14.55 0.19 7.89
N VAL A 273 -14.97 1.45 7.99
CA VAL A 273 -14.89 2.23 9.24
C VAL A 273 -16.29 2.37 9.83
N LEU A 274 -16.44 1.95 11.08
CA LEU A 274 -17.70 2.04 11.83
C LEU A 274 -17.57 3.00 13.01
N LEU A 275 -18.66 3.69 13.32
CA LEU A 275 -18.85 4.35 14.61
C LEU A 275 -19.27 3.29 15.63
N VAL A 276 -18.58 3.24 16.77
CA VAL A 276 -18.80 2.24 17.83
C VAL A 276 -18.87 2.89 19.21
N ARG A 277 -19.49 2.19 20.15
CA ARG A 277 -19.48 2.52 21.59
C ARG A 277 -18.85 1.37 22.37
N LEU A 278 -17.97 1.65 23.32
CA LEU A 278 -17.46 0.67 24.28
C LEU A 278 -18.43 0.54 25.47
N LYS A 279 -18.90 -0.68 25.74
CA LYS A 279 -19.94 -0.97 26.76
C LYS A 279 -19.46 -0.77 28.21
N LYS A 280 -18.14 -0.70 28.44
CA LYS A 280 -17.55 -0.52 29.77
C LYS A 280 -17.75 0.90 30.32
N ASN A 281 -17.72 1.91 29.44
CA ASN A 281 -17.67 3.33 29.78
C ASN A 281 -18.63 4.21 28.95
N GLU A 282 -19.42 3.62 28.06
CA GLU A 282 -20.30 4.29 27.08
C GLU A 282 -19.58 5.25 26.10
N GLN A 283 -18.25 5.19 26.03
CA GLN A 283 -17.43 6.11 25.22
C GLN A 283 -17.44 5.73 23.73
N ILE A 284 -17.32 6.74 22.87
CA ILE A 284 -17.48 6.65 21.42
C ILE A 284 -16.11 6.63 20.72
N TYR A 285 -15.94 5.70 19.79
CA TYR A 285 -14.71 5.53 19.00
C TYR A 285 -15.05 5.26 17.53
N ALA A 286 -14.07 5.43 16.64
CA ALA A 286 -14.11 4.86 15.30
C ALA A 286 -13.42 3.49 15.31
N MET A 287 -13.93 2.54 14.52
CA MET A 287 -13.38 1.19 14.40
C MET A 287 -13.05 0.92 12.94
N LYS A 288 -11.76 0.91 12.60
CA LYS A 288 -11.24 0.54 11.27
C LYS A 288 -11.15 -0.99 11.21
N VAL A 289 -11.97 -1.60 10.35
CA VAL A 289 -12.09 -3.06 10.21
C VAL A 289 -11.48 -3.52 8.89
N VAL A 290 -10.37 -4.24 8.99
CA VAL A 290 -9.65 -4.86 7.86
C VAL A 290 -9.99 -6.35 7.84
N LYS A 291 -10.20 -6.94 6.66
CA LYS A 291 -10.34 -8.39 6.53
C LYS A 291 -8.98 -9.07 6.41
N LYS A 292 -8.76 -10.13 7.17
CA LYS A 292 -7.57 -11.01 7.01
C LYS A 292 -7.51 -11.64 5.62
N GLU A 293 -8.65 -11.86 4.95
CA GLU A 293 -8.69 -12.36 3.56
C GLU A 293 -7.98 -11.46 2.53
N LEU A 294 -7.65 -10.20 2.89
CA LEU A 294 -6.98 -9.24 1.99
C LEU A 294 -5.48 -9.11 2.25
N VAL A 295 -4.96 -9.78 3.29
CA VAL A 295 -3.54 -9.81 3.64
C VAL A 295 -2.99 -11.13 3.08
N HIS A 296 -2.19 -11.05 2.01
CA HIS A 296 -1.85 -12.22 1.18
C HIS A 296 -0.37 -12.56 1.09
N ASP A 297 0.50 -11.58 1.28
CA ASP A 297 1.93 -11.83 1.42
C ASP A 297 2.61 -10.81 2.34
N ASP A 298 3.89 -11.05 2.62
CA ASP A 298 4.75 -10.29 3.51
C ASP A 298 4.69 -8.75 3.30
N GLU A 299 4.43 -8.27 2.06
CA GLU A 299 4.24 -6.83 1.79
C GLU A 299 2.95 -6.26 2.44
N ASP A 300 1.92 -7.08 2.67
CA ASP A 300 0.65 -6.71 3.30
C ASP A 300 0.70 -6.87 4.84
N ILE A 301 1.53 -7.78 5.38
CA ILE A 301 1.71 -7.97 6.82
C ILE A 301 2.56 -6.84 7.41
N ASP A 302 3.69 -6.51 6.77
CA ASP A 302 4.50 -5.33 7.09
C ASP A 302 3.61 -4.06 7.12
N TRP A 303 2.69 -3.93 6.17
CA TRP A 303 1.76 -2.79 6.05
C TRP A 303 0.84 -2.63 7.27
N VAL A 304 0.28 -3.74 7.78
CA VAL A 304 -0.56 -3.75 8.98
C VAL A 304 0.25 -3.42 10.24
N GLN A 305 1.46 -3.97 10.37
CA GLN A 305 2.30 -3.75 11.55
C GLN A 305 2.86 -2.31 11.59
N THR A 306 3.29 -1.76 10.45
CA THR A 306 3.63 -0.33 10.33
C THR A 306 2.42 0.56 10.66
N GLU A 307 1.21 0.23 10.19
CA GLU A 307 0.01 1.02 10.54
C GLU A 307 -0.23 1.01 12.06
N LYS A 308 -0.19 -0.16 12.72
CA LYS A 308 -0.31 -0.28 14.18
C LYS A 308 0.74 0.57 14.91
N HIS A 309 2.02 0.43 14.58
CA HIS A 309 3.10 1.12 15.28
C HIS A 309 3.08 2.65 15.07
N VAL A 310 2.73 3.14 13.87
CA VAL A 310 2.53 4.57 13.65
C VAL A 310 1.35 5.10 14.46
N PHE A 311 0.26 4.35 14.56
CA PHE A 311 -0.90 4.67 15.41
C PHE A 311 -0.53 4.77 16.91
N GLU A 312 0.33 3.88 17.41
CA GLU A 312 0.84 3.93 18.79
C GLU A 312 1.64 5.22 19.06
N GLN A 313 2.55 5.60 18.15
CA GLN A 313 3.32 6.85 18.30
C GLN A 313 2.47 8.12 18.11
N ALA A 314 1.54 8.08 17.16
CA ALA A 314 0.63 9.18 16.82
C ALA A 314 -0.22 9.64 18.02
N SER A 315 -0.54 8.73 18.93
CA SER A 315 -1.39 8.95 20.12
C SER A 315 -0.84 9.97 21.13
N THR A 316 0.35 10.55 20.89
CA THR A 316 0.95 11.60 21.72
C THR A 316 0.88 13.01 21.10
N ASN A 317 0.39 13.15 19.86
CA ASN A 317 0.31 14.44 19.16
C ASN A 317 -1.15 14.93 19.02
N PRO A 318 -1.46 16.22 19.28
CA PRO A 318 -2.82 16.74 19.22
C PRO A 318 -3.45 16.72 17.82
N PHE A 319 -2.64 16.74 16.76
CA PHE A 319 -3.07 16.86 15.36
C PHE A 319 -2.98 15.53 14.59
N LEU A 320 -2.85 14.42 15.30
CA LEU A 320 -2.92 13.07 14.79
C LEU A 320 -4.12 12.34 15.42
N VAL A 321 -4.74 11.40 14.71
CA VAL A 321 -5.73 10.47 15.28
C VAL A 321 -5.03 9.45 16.17
N GLY A 322 -5.44 9.34 17.43
CA GLY A 322 -4.91 8.37 18.39
C GLY A 322 -5.53 6.97 18.27
N LEU A 323 -4.79 5.95 18.73
CA LEU A 323 -5.23 4.56 18.83
C LEU A 323 -5.63 4.23 20.28
N HIS A 324 -6.80 3.64 20.47
CA HIS A 324 -7.27 3.10 21.73
C HIS A 324 -6.87 1.63 21.92
N SER A 325 -7.18 0.77 20.94
CA SER A 325 -6.92 -0.68 21.07
C SER A 325 -6.94 -1.41 19.72
N CYS A 326 -6.15 -2.46 19.59
CA CYS A 326 -6.23 -3.42 18.48
C CYS A 326 -6.72 -4.78 18.99
N PHE A 327 -7.59 -5.45 18.23
CA PHE A 327 -8.00 -6.84 18.46
C PHE A 327 -8.38 -7.53 17.15
N GLN A 328 -8.61 -8.84 17.18
CA GLN A 328 -8.88 -9.64 15.99
C GLN A 328 -9.98 -10.70 16.19
N THR A 329 -10.46 -11.22 15.06
CA THR A 329 -11.19 -12.48 14.96
C THR A 329 -10.51 -13.38 13.93
N GLU A 330 -11.02 -14.60 13.73
CA GLU A 330 -10.51 -15.55 12.72
C GLU A 330 -10.49 -14.97 11.29
N SER A 331 -11.35 -13.99 11.01
CA SER A 331 -11.56 -13.38 9.69
C SER A 331 -11.11 -11.92 9.55
N ARG A 332 -10.87 -11.19 10.65
CA ARG A 332 -10.73 -9.73 10.66
C ARG A 332 -9.74 -9.20 11.69
N LEU A 333 -9.19 -8.03 11.38
CA LEU A 333 -8.42 -7.17 12.28
C LEU A 333 -9.23 -5.89 12.55
N PHE A 334 -9.17 -5.42 13.79
CA PHE A 334 -9.93 -4.26 14.26
C PHE A 334 -8.98 -3.29 14.95
N LEU A 335 -8.92 -2.05 14.44
CA LEU A 335 -8.22 -0.95 15.09
C LEU A 335 -9.28 0.03 15.62
N VAL A 336 -9.36 0.19 16.94
CA VAL A 336 -10.24 1.13 17.62
C VAL A 336 -9.45 2.41 17.84
N ILE A 337 -9.91 3.50 17.22
CA ILE A 337 -9.22 4.78 17.11
C ILE A 337 -10.15 5.91 17.56
N GLU A 338 -9.57 7.06 17.89
CA GLU A 338 -10.29 8.28 18.27
C GLU A 338 -11.38 8.64 17.24
N TYR A 339 -12.60 8.96 17.70
CA TYR A 339 -13.68 9.43 16.83
C TYR A 339 -13.58 10.95 16.62
N VAL A 340 -13.48 11.36 15.35
CA VAL A 340 -13.33 12.76 14.94
C VAL A 340 -14.51 13.12 14.03
N ASN A 341 -15.36 14.06 14.46
CA ASN A 341 -16.74 14.21 13.95
C ASN A 341 -17.09 15.54 13.29
N GLY A 342 -16.12 16.44 13.09
CA GLY A 342 -16.26 17.64 12.28
C GLY A 342 -16.27 17.40 10.76
N GLY A 343 -16.10 16.15 10.34
CA GLY A 343 -15.90 15.74 8.95
C GLY A 343 -14.43 15.88 8.54
N ASP A 344 -14.19 16.14 7.26
CA ASP A 344 -12.86 16.26 6.65
C ASP A 344 -12.72 17.52 5.76
N LEU A 345 -11.49 17.85 5.38
CA LEU A 345 -11.22 19.01 4.52
C LEU A 345 -11.74 18.86 3.09
N MET A 346 -11.95 17.64 2.56
CA MET A 346 -12.58 17.46 1.25
C MET A 346 -14.05 17.88 1.30
N PHE A 347 -14.79 17.40 2.29
CA PHE A 347 -16.18 17.75 2.55
C PHE A 347 -16.34 19.24 2.88
N HIS A 348 -15.44 19.80 3.67
CA HIS A 348 -15.38 21.25 3.93
C HIS A 348 -15.12 22.05 2.64
N MET A 349 -14.20 21.60 1.78
CA MET A 349 -13.94 22.21 0.47
C MET A 349 -15.12 22.08 -0.51
N GLN A 350 -15.86 20.97 -0.50
CA GLN A 350 -17.08 20.81 -1.30
C GLN A 350 -18.16 21.82 -0.88
N ARG A 351 -18.31 22.07 0.43
CA ARG A 351 -19.24 23.08 0.98
C ARG A 351 -18.78 24.52 0.67
N GLN A 352 -17.51 24.87 0.95
CA GLN A 352 -17.00 26.26 0.85
C GLN A 352 -16.51 26.65 -0.55
N ARG A 353 -16.19 25.68 -1.42
CA ARG A 353 -15.53 25.81 -2.74
C ARG A 353 -14.11 26.37 -2.72
N LYS A 354 -13.78 27.31 -1.84
CA LYS A 354 -12.46 27.95 -1.74
C LYS A 354 -12.32 28.62 -0.37
N LEU A 355 -11.20 28.41 0.31
CA LEU A 355 -10.95 29.01 1.63
C LEU A 355 -10.22 30.36 1.52
N PRO A 356 -10.42 31.28 2.49
CA PRO A 356 -9.55 32.43 2.68
C PRO A 356 -8.10 32.00 3.02
N GLU A 357 -7.12 32.81 2.65
CA GLU A 357 -5.69 32.55 2.94
C GLU A 357 -5.38 32.43 4.44
N GLU A 358 -6.26 32.92 5.31
CA GLU A 358 -6.16 32.81 6.76
C GLU A 358 -6.57 31.42 7.26
N HIS A 359 -7.69 30.86 6.75
CA HIS A 359 -8.11 29.50 7.06
C HIS A 359 -7.08 28.49 6.53
N ALA A 360 -6.64 28.68 5.28
CA ALA A 360 -5.61 27.84 4.67
C ALA A 360 -4.25 27.93 5.39
N ARG A 361 -3.93 29.06 6.05
CA ARG A 361 -2.72 29.21 6.89
C ARG A 361 -2.84 28.47 8.20
N PHE A 362 -3.99 28.55 8.87
CA PHE A 362 -4.25 27.84 10.12
C PHE A 362 -4.12 26.32 9.91
N TYR A 363 -4.90 25.75 8.99
CA TYR A 363 -4.86 24.31 8.70
C TYR A 363 -3.48 23.85 8.22
N ALA A 364 -2.81 24.61 7.34
CA ALA A 364 -1.47 24.25 6.91
C ALA A 364 -0.43 24.30 8.04
N ALA A 365 -0.57 25.19 9.04
CA ALA A 365 0.35 25.26 10.17
C ALA A 365 0.16 24.07 11.13
N GLU A 366 -1.07 23.64 11.39
CA GLU A 366 -1.35 22.42 12.17
C GLU A 366 -0.84 21.16 11.45
N ILE A 367 -1.08 21.04 10.13
CA ILE A 367 -0.52 19.94 9.32
C ILE A 367 1.02 19.97 9.33
N CYS A 368 1.65 21.15 9.29
CA CYS A 368 3.11 21.27 9.43
C CYS A 368 3.63 20.72 10.76
N ILE A 369 2.92 20.92 11.88
CA ILE A 369 3.29 20.35 13.19
C ILE A 369 3.13 18.82 13.17
N ALA A 370 1.99 18.32 12.66
CA ALA A 370 1.70 16.89 12.55
C ALA A 370 2.74 16.14 11.70
N LEU A 371 3.09 16.70 10.52
CA LEU A 371 4.12 16.14 9.64
C LEU A 371 5.50 16.17 10.28
N ASN A 372 5.91 17.29 10.89
CA ASN A 372 7.24 17.39 11.50
C ASN A 372 7.41 16.38 12.65
N PHE A 373 6.38 16.17 13.47
CA PHE A 373 6.39 15.13 14.50
C PHE A 373 6.64 13.73 13.89
N LEU A 374 5.94 13.37 12.82
CA LEU A 374 6.17 12.10 12.11
C LEU A 374 7.60 12.03 11.53
N HIS A 375 8.10 13.11 10.95
CA HIS A 375 9.46 13.18 10.37
C HIS A 375 10.55 13.03 11.44
N GLU A 376 10.39 13.64 12.61
CA GLU A 376 11.30 13.48 13.77
C GLU A 376 11.30 12.05 14.33
N LYS A 377 10.17 11.31 14.21
CA LYS A 377 10.08 9.88 14.51
C LYS A 377 10.64 8.96 13.40
N GLY A 378 11.07 9.52 12.27
CA GLY A 378 11.55 8.75 11.12
C GLY A 378 10.43 8.09 10.30
N ILE A 379 9.25 8.72 10.26
CA ILE A 379 8.06 8.27 9.53
C ILE A 379 7.74 9.26 8.41
N ILE A 380 7.72 8.80 7.16
CA ILE A 380 7.16 9.56 6.01
C ILE A 380 5.68 9.19 5.88
N TYR A 381 4.76 10.15 5.72
CA TYR A 381 3.32 9.90 5.73
C TYR A 381 2.74 9.43 4.37
N ARG A 382 3.18 10.04 3.26
CA ARG A 382 2.98 9.64 1.85
C ARG A 382 1.56 9.61 1.28
N ASP A 383 0.51 9.87 2.05
CA ASP A 383 -0.86 9.99 1.53
C ASP A 383 -1.65 11.17 2.13
N LEU A 384 -0.98 12.32 2.27
CA LEU A 384 -1.63 13.59 2.59
C LEU A 384 -2.51 14.05 1.42
N LYS A 385 -3.82 14.13 1.69
CA LYS A 385 -4.87 14.59 0.80
C LYS A 385 -6.01 15.20 1.63
N LEU A 386 -6.88 16.01 1.01
CA LEU A 386 -8.00 16.66 1.69
C LEU A 386 -8.88 15.69 2.51
N ASP A 387 -9.13 14.48 1.99
CA ASP A 387 -9.95 13.43 2.62
C ASP A 387 -9.32 12.83 3.89
N ASN A 388 -7.98 12.87 4.00
CA ASN A 388 -7.23 12.33 5.14
C ASN A 388 -6.92 13.39 6.22
N VAL A 389 -7.39 14.63 6.05
CA VAL A 389 -7.31 15.69 7.06
C VAL A 389 -8.70 15.88 7.67
N LEU A 390 -8.94 15.23 8.80
CA LEU A 390 -10.19 15.33 9.56
C LEU A 390 -10.25 16.65 10.33
N LEU A 391 -11.44 17.09 10.72
CA LEU A 391 -11.67 18.21 11.65
C LEU A 391 -12.33 17.71 12.93
N ASP A 392 -11.84 18.14 14.08
CA ASP A 392 -12.50 17.88 15.37
C ASP A 392 -13.72 18.80 15.61
N GLN A 393 -14.45 18.54 16.70
CA GLN A 393 -15.63 19.31 17.12
C GLN A 393 -15.39 20.82 17.35
N ASP A 394 -14.14 21.25 17.52
CA ASP A 394 -13.77 22.65 17.75
C ASP A 394 -13.21 23.33 16.50
N GLY A 395 -12.69 22.54 15.55
CA GLY A 395 -12.25 22.95 14.23
C GLY A 395 -10.75 22.77 13.97
N HIS A 396 -10.02 22.07 14.83
CA HIS A 396 -8.61 21.73 14.62
C HIS A 396 -8.47 20.49 13.72
N ILE A 397 -7.36 20.37 13.00
CA ILE A 397 -7.13 19.21 12.12
C ILE A 397 -6.66 17.96 12.89
N LYS A 398 -6.99 16.77 12.36
CA LYS A 398 -6.32 15.51 12.70
C LYS A 398 -6.00 14.70 11.43
N LEU A 399 -4.74 14.33 11.23
CA LEU A 399 -4.35 13.41 10.14
C LEU A 399 -4.76 11.98 10.49
N THR A 400 -5.16 11.20 9.47
CA THR A 400 -5.61 9.80 9.63
C THR A 400 -5.04 8.87 8.53
N ASP A 401 -5.45 7.59 8.54
CA ASP A 401 -5.12 6.54 7.56
C ASP A 401 -3.59 6.31 7.35
N TYR A 402 -2.91 5.86 8.42
CA TYR A 402 -1.46 5.71 8.44
C TYR A 402 -0.90 4.51 7.66
N GLY A 403 -1.73 3.63 7.09
CA GLY A 403 -1.24 2.49 6.30
C GLY A 403 -0.28 2.88 5.17
N MET A 404 -0.41 4.08 4.59
CA MET A 404 0.51 4.53 3.53
C MET A 404 1.89 5.00 4.05
N CYS A 405 2.10 5.08 5.36
CA CYS A 405 3.36 5.54 5.97
C CYS A 405 4.58 4.69 5.57
N LYS A 406 5.78 5.25 5.75
CA LYS A 406 7.02 4.47 5.87
C LYS A 406 7.85 4.92 7.07
N GLU A 407 7.90 4.06 8.07
CA GLU A 407 8.74 4.16 9.26
C GLU A 407 10.20 3.72 9.06
N GLY A 408 11.04 4.02 10.05
CA GLY A 408 12.43 3.56 10.13
C GLY A 408 13.43 4.38 9.31
N ILE A 409 13.01 5.55 8.80
CA ILE A 409 13.81 6.44 7.97
C ILE A 409 14.65 7.35 8.88
N ARG A 410 15.97 7.11 8.93
CA ARG A 410 16.90 7.97 9.70
C ARG A 410 17.22 9.24 8.90
N PRO A 411 17.79 10.29 9.53
CA PRO A 411 18.23 11.49 8.80
C PRO A 411 19.23 11.15 7.68
N GLY A 412 18.80 11.28 6.43
CA GLY A 412 19.57 10.94 5.23
C GLY A 412 19.23 9.60 4.57
N ASP A 413 18.42 8.74 5.22
CA ASP A 413 17.87 7.54 4.58
C ASP A 413 16.78 7.91 3.56
N THR A 414 16.54 7.00 2.60
CA THR A 414 15.53 7.16 1.54
C THR A 414 14.79 5.85 1.27
N THR A 415 13.68 5.94 0.53
CA THR A 415 12.85 4.81 0.11
C THR A 415 12.36 4.95 -1.33
N SER A 416 11.88 3.84 -1.92
CA SER A 416 11.54 3.75 -3.36
C SER A 416 10.33 2.87 -3.64
N THR A 417 9.29 3.03 -2.82
CA THR A 417 7.97 2.44 -3.10
C THR A 417 7.09 3.48 -3.79
N PHE A 418 6.65 3.18 -5.01
CA PHE A 418 5.69 4.00 -5.73
C PHE A 418 4.32 3.88 -5.06
N CYS A 419 3.85 4.96 -4.46
CA CYS A 419 2.64 5.05 -3.64
C CYS A 419 2.17 6.51 -3.49
N GLY A 420 1.01 6.71 -2.86
CA GLY A 420 0.32 7.99 -2.71
C GLY A 420 -0.87 8.12 -3.68
N THR A 421 -1.80 9.02 -3.35
CA THR A 421 -2.96 9.36 -4.19
C THR A 421 -2.54 10.20 -5.41
N PRO A 422 -2.91 9.85 -6.66
CA PRO A 422 -2.32 10.36 -7.91
C PRO A 422 -2.08 11.88 -8.01
N ASN A 423 -3.04 12.70 -7.58
CA ASN A 423 -2.98 14.16 -7.62
C ASN A 423 -1.91 14.77 -6.69
N TYR A 424 -1.50 14.04 -5.65
CA TYR A 424 -0.55 14.49 -4.61
C TYR A 424 0.84 13.86 -4.75
N ILE A 425 1.05 12.93 -5.69
CA ILE A 425 2.34 12.24 -5.86
C ILE A 425 3.43 13.23 -6.26
N ALA A 426 4.56 13.20 -5.54
CA ALA A 426 5.68 14.09 -5.76
C ALA A 426 6.47 13.74 -7.05
N PRO A 427 7.07 14.74 -7.75
CA PRO A 427 7.80 14.52 -9.00
C PRO A 427 8.92 13.49 -8.90
N GLU A 428 9.62 13.42 -7.77
CA GLU A 428 10.67 12.41 -7.52
C GLU A 428 10.12 10.97 -7.54
N ILE A 429 8.93 10.72 -6.97
CA ILE A 429 8.29 9.40 -7.02
C ILE A 429 7.93 9.02 -8.46
N LEU A 430 7.45 9.99 -9.25
CA LEU A 430 7.06 9.78 -10.66
C LEU A 430 8.27 9.53 -11.58
N ARG A 431 9.44 10.10 -11.27
CA ARG A 431 10.70 9.79 -11.95
C ARG A 431 11.29 8.43 -11.54
N GLY A 432 10.83 7.85 -10.43
CA GLY A 432 11.44 6.67 -9.81
C GLY A 432 12.77 6.98 -9.12
N GLU A 433 12.89 8.18 -8.53
CA GLU A 433 14.02 8.56 -7.69
C GLU A 433 13.82 8.00 -6.26
N ASP A 434 14.92 7.69 -5.55
CA ASP A 434 14.85 7.37 -4.11
C ASP A 434 14.51 8.67 -3.34
N TYR A 435 13.50 8.63 -2.47
CA TYR A 435 12.91 9.83 -1.84
C TYR A 435 12.87 9.73 -0.30
N GLY A 436 12.70 10.87 0.36
CA GLY A 436 12.54 10.97 1.82
C GLY A 436 11.32 11.81 2.19
N PHE A 437 11.39 12.54 3.31
CA PHE A 437 10.34 13.44 3.83
C PHE A 437 9.86 14.54 2.86
N SER A 438 10.61 14.79 1.77
CA SER A 438 10.29 15.81 0.75
C SER A 438 8.92 15.65 0.10
N VAL A 439 8.41 14.42 0.03
CA VAL A 439 7.15 14.09 -0.65
C VAL A 439 5.92 14.60 0.11
N ASP A 440 5.98 14.63 1.44
CA ASP A 440 4.88 15.13 2.28
C ASP A 440 4.79 16.66 2.16
N TRP A 441 5.93 17.36 2.10
CA TRP A 441 5.99 18.80 1.87
C TRP A 441 5.48 19.21 0.48
N TRP A 442 5.66 18.36 -0.54
CA TRP A 442 5.01 18.55 -1.84
C TRP A 442 3.49 18.37 -1.76
N ALA A 443 3.01 17.30 -1.12
CA ALA A 443 1.59 17.03 -0.95
C ALA A 443 0.88 18.15 -0.18
N LEU A 444 1.52 18.70 0.86
CA LEU A 444 1.03 19.90 1.54
C LEU A 444 0.95 21.10 0.60
N GLY A 445 1.94 21.29 -0.29
CA GLY A 445 1.88 22.32 -1.34
C GLY A 445 0.67 22.19 -2.28
N VAL A 446 0.29 20.96 -2.63
CA VAL A 446 -0.90 20.66 -3.45
C VAL A 446 -2.18 20.98 -2.66
N LEU A 447 -2.29 20.48 -1.43
CA LEU A 447 -3.44 20.68 -0.54
C LEU A 447 -3.64 22.18 -0.22
N MET A 448 -2.55 22.91 0.04
CA MET A 448 -2.58 24.38 0.19
C MET A 448 -3.03 25.11 -1.08
N PHE A 449 -2.64 24.63 -2.27
CA PHE A 449 -3.12 25.20 -3.52
C PHE A 449 -4.62 24.98 -3.66
N GLU A 450 -5.11 23.77 -3.39
CA GLU A 450 -6.53 23.41 -3.47
C GLU A 450 -7.37 24.25 -2.52
N MET A 451 -7.00 24.34 -1.23
CA MET A 451 -7.65 25.22 -0.27
C MET A 451 -7.75 26.67 -0.77
N MET A 452 -6.66 27.24 -1.29
CA MET A 452 -6.61 28.64 -1.71
C MET A 452 -7.12 28.92 -3.13
N ALA A 453 -7.22 27.91 -4.01
CA ALA A 453 -7.61 28.09 -5.41
C ALA A 453 -8.98 27.49 -5.77
N GLY A 454 -9.49 26.56 -4.95
CA GLY A 454 -10.76 25.84 -5.17
C GLY A 454 -10.71 24.77 -6.25
N ARG A 455 -9.52 24.27 -6.59
CA ARG A 455 -9.24 23.25 -7.61
C ARG A 455 -7.78 22.76 -7.52
N SER A 456 -7.44 21.66 -8.18
CA SER A 456 -6.07 21.13 -8.24
C SER A 456 -5.10 22.10 -8.96
N PRO A 457 -3.81 22.15 -8.57
CA PRO A 457 -2.76 22.81 -9.36
C PRO A 457 -2.49 22.14 -10.72
N PHE A 458 -2.98 20.91 -10.91
CA PHE A 458 -2.82 20.11 -12.13
C PHE A 458 -4.10 20.00 -12.97
N ASP A 459 -5.21 20.58 -12.51
CA ASP A 459 -6.48 20.61 -13.25
C ASP A 459 -6.30 21.24 -14.63
N ILE A 460 -6.63 20.47 -15.66
CA ILE A 460 -6.72 20.91 -17.05
C ILE A 460 -8.15 20.69 -17.47
N ILE A 461 -8.86 21.79 -17.70
CA ILE A 461 -10.22 21.75 -18.25
C ILE A 461 -10.08 21.48 -19.75
N THR A 462 -10.43 20.26 -20.16
CA THR A 462 -10.32 19.77 -21.54
C THR A 462 -11.43 18.78 -21.84
N ASP A 463 -12.09 18.95 -22.99
CA ASP A 463 -13.16 18.07 -23.44
C ASP A 463 -12.62 16.76 -24.07
N ASN A 464 -11.29 16.59 -24.19
CA ASN A 464 -10.68 15.39 -24.76
C ASN A 464 -10.50 14.27 -23.70
N PRO A 465 -11.16 13.09 -23.84
CA PRO A 465 -11.08 12.01 -22.86
C PRO A 465 -9.66 11.50 -22.58
N ASP A 466 -8.76 11.50 -23.58
CA ASP A 466 -7.38 11.01 -23.42
C ASP A 466 -6.60 11.75 -22.31
N MET A 467 -6.97 13.00 -22.04
CA MET A 467 -6.34 13.85 -21.03
C MET A 467 -6.89 13.64 -19.61
N ASN A 468 -7.92 12.82 -19.44
CA ASN A 468 -8.49 12.46 -18.14
C ASN A 468 -7.88 11.16 -17.59
N THR A 469 -6.63 10.86 -17.98
CA THR A 469 -5.88 9.65 -17.61
C THR A 469 -4.82 9.95 -16.54
N GLU A 470 -4.57 8.98 -15.65
CA GLU A 470 -3.49 9.10 -14.64
C GLU A 470 -2.12 9.34 -15.30
N GLU A 471 -1.86 8.71 -16.45
CA GLU A 471 -0.61 8.85 -17.20
C GLU A 471 -0.41 10.29 -17.70
N TYR A 472 -1.48 10.95 -18.17
CA TYR A 472 -1.43 12.38 -18.53
C TYR A 472 -1.27 13.28 -17.29
N LEU A 473 -1.96 12.98 -16.18
CA LEU A 473 -1.77 13.69 -14.91
C LEU A 473 -0.32 13.61 -14.42
N PHE A 474 0.33 12.45 -14.51
CA PHE A 474 1.74 12.30 -14.15
C PHE A 474 2.67 13.09 -15.06
N GLN A 475 2.43 13.11 -16.38
CA GLN A 475 3.17 14.00 -17.30
C GLN A 475 2.98 15.48 -16.92
N VAL A 476 1.75 15.88 -16.55
CA VAL A 476 1.42 17.25 -16.14
C VAL A 476 2.13 17.66 -14.85
N ILE A 477 2.16 16.77 -13.84
CA ILE A 477 2.91 16.95 -12.59
C ILE A 477 4.40 17.12 -12.87
N LEU A 478 4.98 16.31 -13.77
CA LEU A 478 6.41 16.33 -14.13
C LEU A 478 6.82 17.55 -14.96
N GLU A 479 6.05 17.92 -15.98
CA GLU A 479 6.49 18.87 -17.01
C GLU A 479 5.90 20.28 -16.86
N LYS A 480 4.62 20.42 -16.48
CA LYS A 480 3.94 21.71 -16.61
C LYS A 480 4.30 22.68 -15.47
N PRO A 481 4.56 23.97 -15.76
CA PRO A 481 4.78 24.98 -14.73
C PRO A 481 3.47 25.40 -14.08
N ILE A 482 3.39 25.27 -12.76
CA ILE A 482 2.17 25.54 -11.98
C ILE A 482 1.87 27.04 -11.97
N ARG A 483 0.65 27.41 -12.39
CA ARG A 483 0.23 28.81 -12.55
C ARG A 483 -0.58 29.28 -11.35
N ILE A 484 0.09 29.89 -10.37
CA ILE A 484 -0.56 30.49 -9.20
C ILE A 484 -1.62 31.53 -9.63
N PRO A 485 -2.88 31.47 -9.15
CA PRO A 485 -3.91 32.44 -9.47
C PRO A 485 -3.54 33.86 -9.04
N ARG A 486 -3.79 34.86 -9.92
CA ARG A 486 -3.54 36.29 -9.64
C ARG A 486 -4.37 36.88 -8.48
N SER A 487 -5.36 36.13 -7.98
CA SER A 487 -6.18 36.49 -6.81
C SER A 487 -5.51 36.17 -5.47
N LEU A 488 -4.36 35.49 -5.47
CA LEU A 488 -3.61 35.16 -4.27
C LEU A 488 -2.54 36.20 -3.96
N SER A 489 -2.29 36.43 -2.68
CA SER A 489 -1.29 37.36 -2.19
C SER A 489 0.12 36.93 -2.59
N VAL A 490 1.06 37.87 -2.58
CA VAL A 490 2.49 37.58 -2.83
C VAL A 490 3.05 36.57 -1.83
N LYS A 491 2.51 36.53 -0.59
CA LYS A 491 2.89 35.56 0.45
C LYS A 491 2.40 34.15 0.11
N ALA A 492 1.13 34.01 -0.26
CA ALA A 492 0.56 32.73 -0.71
C ALA A 492 1.26 32.22 -1.98
N ALA A 493 1.51 33.11 -2.95
CA ALA A 493 2.27 32.78 -4.15
C ALA A 493 3.73 32.41 -3.88
N SER A 494 4.32 32.88 -2.77
CA SER A 494 5.67 32.49 -2.33
C SER A 494 5.66 31.10 -1.69
N VAL A 495 4.76 30.83 -0.73
CA VAL A 495 4.74 29.54 -0.01
C VAL A 495 4.39 28.38 -0.95
N LEU A 496 3.43 28.59 -1.85
CA LEU A 496 3.04 27.60 -2.86
C LEU A 496 4.20 27.28 -3.82
N LYS A 497 5.00 28.26 -4.23
CA LYS A 497 6.19 28.01 -5.06
C LYS A 497 7.30 27.29 -4.30
N GLY A 498 7.42 27.53 -2.98
CA GLY A 498 8.39 26.84 -2.13
C GLY A 498 8.07 25.35 -1.99
N PHE A 499 6.83 25.00 -1.63
CA PHE A 499 6.41 23.61 -1.49
C PHE A 499 6.25 22.88 -2.84
N LEU A 500 5.73 23.55 -3.88
CA LEU A 500 5.56 22.97 -5.22
C LEU A 500 6.81 23.10 -6.10
N ASN A 501 8.01 23.09 -5.50
CA ASN A 501 9.26 23.00 -6.24
C ASN A 501 9.48 21.56 -6.75
N LYS A 502 9.84 21.42 -8.03
CA LYS A 502 10.03 20.15 -8.73
C LYS A 502 11.37 19.47 -8.41
N ASP A 503 12.34 20.22 -7.88
CA ASP A 503 13.53 19.65 -7.24
C ASP A 503 13.26 19.55 -5.72
N PRO A 504 13.34 18.36 -5.10
CA PRO A 504 13.13 18.21 -3.67
C PRO A 504 14.20 18.90 -2.81
N LYS A 505 15.41 19.17 -3.33
CA LYS A 505 16.49 19.84 -2.57
C LYS A 505 16.25 21.34 -2.40
N GLU A 506 15.61 21.94 -3.39
CA GLU A 506 15.23 23.36 -3.43
C GLU A 506 13.79 23.60 -2.95
N ARG A 507 13.16 22.58 -2.35
CA ARG A 507 11.79 22.63 -1.84
C ARG A 507 11.75 23.10 -0.38
N LEU A 508 10.77 23.95 -0.07
CA LEU A 508 10.51 24.41 1.29
C LEU A 508 10.21 23.21 2.21
N GLY A 509 10.80 23.17 3.39
CA GLY A 509 10.74 22.01 4.30
C GLY A 509 11.87 20.99 4.15
N CYS A 510 12.62 21.01 3.04
CA CYS A 510 13.54 19.91 2.70
C CYS A 510 15.04 20.19 2.99
N GLN A 511 15.38 21.35 3.54
CA GLN A 511 16.77 21.65 3.93
C GLN A 511 17.17 20.85 5.18
N VAL A 512 18.26 20.08 5.08
CA VAL A 512 18.65 19.04 6.06
C VAL A 512 18.81 19.53 7.50
N GLN A 513 19.17 20.81 7.70
CA GLN A 513 19.39 21.40 9.03
C GLN A 513 18.34 22.46 9.44
N THR A 514 17.53 22.96 8.49
CA THR A 514 16.68 24.14 8.69
C THR A 514 15.24 23.96 8.22
N GLY A 515 14.89 22.86 7.55
CA GLY A 515 13.64 22.73 6.78
C GLY A 515 12.37 23.17 7.52
N PHE A 516 12.14 22.70 8.74
CA PHE A 516 10.98 23.12 9.54
C PHE A 516 11.08 24.56 10.05
N THR A 517 12.28 25.04 10.39
CA THR A 517 12.55 26.46 10.72
C THR A 517 12.30 27.39 9.52
N ASP A 518 12.62 26.95 8.30
CA ASP A 518 12.35 27.67 7.06
C ASP A 518 10.84 27.76 6.78
N ILE A 519 10.08 26.72 7.14
CA ILE A 519 8.60 26.76 7.17
C ILE A 519 8.12 27.74 8.23
N LYS A 520 8.52 27.59 9.50
CA LYS A 520 8.07 28.42 10.64
C LYS A 520 8.32 29.91 10.40
N SER A 521 9.44 30.25 9.75
CA SER A 521 9.84 31.64 9.44
C SER A 521 9.30 32.19 8.12
N HIS A 522 8.70 31.37 7.24
CA HIS A 522 8.23 31.83 5.94
C HIS A 522 7.14 32.92 6.06
N THR A 523 7.22 33.96 5.22
CA THR A 523 6.40 35.19 5.33
C THR A 523 4.88 34.99 5.29
N PHE A 524 4.42 33.84 4.80
CA PHE A 524 3.01 33.41 4.84
C PHE A 524 2.54 33.02 6.24
N PHE A 525 3.39 32.35 7.04
CA PHE A 525 3.08 31.88 8.39
C PHE A 525 3.40 32.91 9.49
N ARG A 526 3.91 34.10 9.14
CA ARG A 526 4.30 35.17 10.10
C ARG A 526 3.23 35.57 11.14
N SER A 527 1.95 35.24 10.95
CA SER A 527 0.88 35.50 11.93
C SER A 527 0.59 34.33 12.87
N ILE A 528 1.31 33.21 12.76
CA ILE A 528 1.15 32.02 13.60
C ILE A 528 2.13 32.12 14.78
N ASP A 529 1.58 32.06 15.98
CA ASP A 529 2.33 31.64 17.16
C ASP A 529 2.30 30.10 17.17
N TRP A 530 3.46 29.49 16.96
CA TRP A 530 3.56 28.04 16.77
C TRP A 530 3.39 27.27 18.08
N ASP A 531 3.77 27.87 19.20
CA ASP A 531 3.79 27.20 20.51
C ASP A 531 2.37 27.25 21.12
N GLN A 532 1.65 28.36 20.93
CA GLN A 532 0.21 28.44 21.21
C GLN A 532 -0.62 27.54 20.26
N LEU A 533 -0.22 27.39 18.99
CA LEU A 533 -0.93 26.51 18.06
C LEU A 533 -0.76 25.05 18.46
N GLU A 534 0.46 24.60 18.76
CA GLU A 534 0.74 23.24 19.23
C GLU A 534 0.01 22.88 20.54
N GLN A 535 -0.24 23.87 21.40
CA GLN A 535 -1.04 23.73 22.62
C GLN A 535 -2.57 23.90 22.40
N LYS A 536 -3.04 23.97 21.15
CA LYS A 536 -4.44 24.22 20.74
C LYS A 536 -5.08 25.49 21.35
N GLN A 537 -4.27 26.51 21.67
CA GLN A 537 -4.73 27.78 22.26
C GLN A 537 -5.19 28.79 21.19
N VAL A 538 -4.77 28.61 19.93
CA VAL A 538 -5.23 29.44 18.79
C VAL A 538 -6.61 28.94 18.34
N THR A 539 -7.63 29.80 18.43
CA THR A 539 -9.02 29.46 18.06
C THR A 539 -9.13 29.13 16.56
N PRO A 540 -9.75 27.99 16.18
CA PRO A 540 -9.98 27.65 14.78
C PRO A 540 -10.83 28.68 14.01
N PRO A 541 -10.56 28.87 12.70
CA PRO A 541 -11.24 29.85 11.85
C PRO A 541 -12.62 29.37 11.36
N PHE A 542 -12.95 28.10 11.56
CA PHE A 542 -14.25 27.50 11.34
C PHE A 542 -14.46 26.39 12.35
N LYS A 543 -15.55 26.45 13.11
CA LYS A 543 -16.02 25.37 13.99
C LYS A 543 -17.13 24.58 13.27
N PRO A 544 -17.01 23.25 13.13
CA PRO A 544 -18.06 22.40 12.56
C PRO A 544 -19.40 22.53 13.30
N GLN A 545 -20.49 22.24 12.59
CA GLN A 545 -21.82 22.09 13.20
C GLN A 545 -22.04 20.62 13.56
N ILE A 546 -22.62 20.39 14.75
CA ILE A 546 -22.95 19.08 15.29
C ILE A 546 -24.36 19.22 15.87
N THR A 547 -25.35 18.68 15.15
CA THR A 547 -26.78 18.80 15.49
C THR A 547 -27.42 17.51 16.01
N ASP A 548 -26.75 16.37 15.86
CA ASP A 548 -27.10 15.07 16.47
C ASP A 548 -26.03 14.62 17.48
N ASP A 549 -26.34 13.60 18.28
CA ASP A 549 -25.49 13.07 19.37
C ASP A 549 -24.08 12.60 18.93
N TYR A 550 -23.83 12.50 17.62
CA TYR A 550 -22.59 11.96 17.05
C TYR A 550 -21.92 12.92 16.06
N GLY A 551 -22.68 13.77 15.35
CA GLY A 551 -22.20 14.62 14.26
C GLY A 551 -22.28 13.95 12.88
N LEU A 552 -23.24 13.04 12.66
CA LEU A 552 -23.31 12.23 11.43
C LEU A 552 -23.59 13.05 10.15
N GLU A 553 -24.09 14.28 10.28
CA GLU A 553 -24.27 15.24 9.17
C GLU A 553 -22.97 15.71 8.50
N ASN A 554 -21.81 15.41 9.09
CA ASN A 554 -20.49 15.72 8.53
C ASN A 554 -19.83 14.56 7.78
N PHE A 555 -20.54 13.43 7.61
CA PHE A 555 -20.08 12.24 6.90
C PHE A 555 -20.93 12.01 5.65
N ASP A 556 -20.36 11.37 4.61
CA ASP A 556 -21.13 11.08 3.39
C ASP A 556 -22.28 10.10 3.70
N THR A 557 -23.48 10.53 3.31
CA THR A 557 -24.72 9.75 3.27
C THR A 557 -24.58 8.41 2.53
N GLN A 558 -23.62 8.25 1.60
CA GLN A 558 -23.32 6.94 1.00
C GLN A 558 -22.87 5.91 2.05
N PHE A 559 -22.14 6.34 3.09
CA PHE A 559 -21.69 5.46 4.16
C PHE A 559 -22.70 5.37 5.29
N THR A 560 -23.27 6.49 5.76
CA THR A 560 -24.18 6.47 6.92
C THR A 560 -25.52 5.76 6.66
N ASN A 561 -25.88 5.56 5.38
CA ASN A 561 -27.00 4.71 4.95
C ASN A 561 -26.62 3.23 4.71
N GLU A 562 -25.35 2.82 4.81
CA GLU A 562 -25.01 1.39 4.77
C GLU A 562 -25.57 0.65 6.00
N PRO A 563 -26.01 -0.61 5.86
CA PRO A 563 -26.43 -1.41 6.99
C PRO A 563 -25.28 -1.59 7.98
N VAL A 564 -25.60 -1.41 9.27
CA VAL A 564 -24.67 -1.43 10.40
C VAL A 564 -24.35 -2.88 10.79
N GLN A 565 -23.69 -3.56 9.87
CA GLN A 565 -23.26 -4.94 10.01
C GLN A 565 -21.88 -5.13 9.34
N LEU A 566 -21.13 -6.10 9.87
CA LEU A 566 -20.01 -6.68 9.14
C LEU A 566 -20.58 -7.61 8.05
N THR A 567 -19.88 -7.77 6.93
CA THR A 567 -20.25 -8.79 5.94
C THR A 567 -20.14 -10.18 6.59
N PRO A 568 -21.09 -11.10 6.38
CA PRO A 568 -20.93 -12.50 6.78
C PRO A 568 -19.63 -13.10 6.21
N ASP A 569 -19.07 -14.07 6.90
CA ASP A 569 -17.84 -14.73 6.48
C ASP A 569 -18.07 -15.94 5.59
N ASP A 570 -17.05 -16.27 4.80
CA ASP A 570 -16.93 -17.51 4.06
C ASP A 570 -15.99 -18.45 4.84
N GLU A 571 -16.58 -19.50 5.42
CA GLU A 571 -15.92 -20.59 6.12
C GLU A 571 -14.74 -21.20 5.34
N ASP A 572 -14.87 -21.34 4.03
CA ASP A 572 -13.84 -21.93 3.18
C ASP A 572 -12.75 -20.93 2.76
N VAL A 573 -12.94 -19.64 3.06
CA VAL A 573 -11.87 -18.62 3.06
C VAL A 573 -11.15 -18.61 4.40
N ILE A 574 -11.85 -18.59 5.54
CA ILE A 574 -11.24 -18.57 6.90
C ILE A 574 -10.22 -19.70 7.06
N LYS A 575 -10.57 -20.93 6.65
CA LYS A 575 -9.70 -22.12 6.75
C LYS A 575 -8.41 -22.06 5.92
N ARG A 576 -8.21 -21.02 5.10
CA ARG A 576 -6.99 -20.77 4.30
C ARG A 576 -6.15 -19.62 4.83
N ILE A 577 -6.63 -18.89 5.83
CA ILE A 577 -5.92 -17.79 6.47
C ILE A 577 -4.99 -18.41 7.51
N ASP A 578 -3.68 -18.22 7.33
CA ASP A 578 -2.74 -18.55 8.40
C ASP A 578 -2.97 -17.56 9.56
N GLN A 579 -3.27 -18.08 10.74
CA GLN A 579 -3.57 -17.25 11.91
C GLN A 579 -2.28 -16.84 12.64
N SER A 580 -1.17 -17.54 12.43
CA SER A 580 0.10 -17.27 13.13
C SER A 580 0.74 -15.94 12.70
N GLU A 581 0.54 -15.54 11.44
CA GLU A 581 0.93 -14.24 10.88
C GLU A 581 0.25 -13.02 11.57
N PHE A 582 -0.72 -13.26 12.45
CA PHE A 582 -1.44 -12.24 13.21
C PHE A 582 -1.30 -12.39 14.74
N GLU A 583 -0.44 -13.28 15.23
CA GLU A 583 -0.15 -13.37 16.68
C GLU A 583 0.49 -12.07 17.20
N GLY A 584 0.01 -11.57 18.34
CA GLY A 584 0.46 -10.29 18.90
C GLY A 584 -0.13 -9.04 18.21
N PHE A 585 -1.16 -9.19 17.38
CA PHE A 585 -1.90 -8.05 16.85
C PHE A 585 -2.63 -7.26 17.96
N GLU A 586 -3.04 -7.94 19.04
CA GLU A 586 -3.66 -7.36 20.23
C GLU A 586 -2.87 -6.16 20.80
N TYR A 587 -3.59 -5.14 21.25
CA TYR A 587 -3.03 -3.95 21.90
C TYR A 587 -4.11 -3.19 22.66
N ILE A 588 -3.77 -2.56 23.79
CA ILE A 588 -4.59 -1.53 24.43
C ILE A 588 -3.65 -0.40 24.86
N ASN A 589 -4.03 0.85 24.58
CA ASN A 589 -3.18 2.01 24.83
C ASN A 589 -3.11 2.33 26.34
N PRO A 590 -1.93 2.22 26.99
CA PRO A 590 -1.80 2.47 28.43
C PRO A 590 -2.06 3.92 28.82
N LEU A 591 -1.90 4.89 27.90
CA LEU A 591 -2.14 6.30 28.16
C LEU A 591 -3.65 6.59 28.28
N LEU A 592 -4.45 6.03 27.36
CA LEU A 592 -5.89 6.26 27.33
C LEU A 592 -6.60 5.53 28.48
N LEU A 593 -6.18 4.30 28.82
CA LEU A 593 -6.66 3.59 30.01
C LEU A 593 -6.56 4.46 31.29
N SER A 594 -5.44 5.17 31.48
CA SER A 594 -5.25 6.03 32.67
C SER A 594 -6.23 7.22 32.74
N THR A 595 -6.77 7.63 31.59
CA THR A 595 -7.75 8.74 31.47
C THR A 595 -9.19 8.24 31.67
N GLU A 596 -9.45 6.95 31.45
CA GLU A 596 -10.77 6.33 31.58
C GLU A 596 -10.99 5.68 32.96
N GLU A 597 -9.91 5.36 33.70
CA GLU A 597 -9.96 4.87 35.08
C GLU A 597 -9.94 5.99 36.15
N THR A 598 -9.99 7.27 35.73
CA THR A 598 -9.96 8.45 36.63
C THR A 598 -11.31 9.18 36.78
N VAL A 599 -12.42 8.47 36.57
CA VAL A 599 -13.82 8.96 36.66
C VAL A 599 -14.53 8.47 37.93
#